data_AF-A0A8B8ULP6-F1
#
_entry.id   AF-A0A8B8ULP6-F1
#
_cell.length_a   1.000
_cell.length_b   1.000
_cell.length_c   1.000
_cell.angle_alpha   90.00
_cell.angle_beta   90.00
_cell.angle_gamma   90.00
#
_symmetry.space_group_name_H-M   'P 1'
#
loop_
_entity.id
_entity.type
_entity.pdbx_description
1 polymer ?
#
loop_
_entity_poly.entity_id
_entity_poly.type
_entity_poly.pdbx_seq_one_letter_code
_entity_poly.pdbx_strand_id
1 'polypeptide(L)'
;MSFFLNSLRGNQEVSQEKLDVAGVQFDAMCSTFNNILSTCLEKCIPHEGFGEPDLTKGEQCCIDRCVAKMHYSNRLIGGFVQTRGFGPENQLRHYSRFVAKEKVDDPKN
;
A
#
# COMPACT_ATOMS: atom_id res chain seq x y z
N MET A 1 -15.87 -11.72 42.41
CA MET A 1 -16.27 -10.75 41.38
C MET A 1 -15.26 -10.76 40.21
N SER A 2 -15.02 -11.92 39.58
CA SER A 2 -13.96 -12.05 38.55
C SER A 2 -14.41 -12.84 37.31
N PHE A 3 -15.71 -13.12 37.17
CA PHE A 3 -16.26 -13.86 36.03
C PHE A 3 -16.63 -12.98 34.83
N PHE A 4 -16.60 -11.64 34.97
CA PHE A 4 -16.98 -10.72 33.89
C PHE A 4 -15.83 -10.33 32.95
N LEU A 5 -14.57 -10.54 33.34
CA LEU A 5 -13.41 -10.26 32.47
C LEU A 5 -13.02 -11.44 31.56
N ASN A 6 -13.48 -12.66 31.87
CA ASN A 6 -13.16 -13.84 31.07
C ASN A 6 -14.11 -14.05 29.88
N SER A 7 -15.32 -13.45 29.90
CA SER A 7 -16.27 -13.50 28.77
C SER A 7 -15.94 -12.52 27.64
N LEU A 8 -15.06 -11.54 27.89
CA LEU A 8 -14.55 -10.60 26.87
C LEU A 8 -13.20 -11.04 26.29
N ARG A 9 -12.55 -12.06 26.88
CA ARG A 9 -11.60 -12.89 26.13
C ARG A 9 -12.40 -13.84 25.23
N GLY A 10 -13.08 -13.26 24.26
CA GLY A 10 -13.36 -14.01 23.04
C GLY A 10 -12.02 -14.56 22.58
N ASN A 11 -11.93 -15.87 22.45
CA ASN A 11 -10.85 -16.54 21.75
C ASN A 11 -10.78 -15.90 20.36
N GLN A 12 -9.96 -14.85 20.19
CA GLN A 12 -9.45 -14.48 18.89
C GLN A 12 -8.47 -15.61 18.55
N GLU A 13 -9.01 -16.70 18.05
CA GLU A 13 -8.22 -17.67 17.33
C GLU A 13 -7.60 -16.91 16.16
N VAL A 14 -6.30 -16.67 16.27
CA VAL A 14 -5.51 -16.01 15.24
C VAL A 14 -5.41 -16.99 14.09
N SER A 15 -6.36 -16.91 13.16
CA SER A 15 -6.33 -17.70 11.93
C SER A 15 -5.19 -17.18 11.05
N GLN A 16 -4.30 -18.08 10.63
CA GLN A 16 -3.16 -17.76 9.77
C GLN A 16 -3.59 -17.00 8.50
N GLU A 17 -4.69 -17.42 7.88
CA GLU A 17 -5.24 -16.74 6.70
C GLU A 17 -5.57 -15.25 6.94
N LYS A 18 -6.14 -14.90 8.11
CA LYS A 18 -6.41 -13.50 8.45
C LYS A 18 -5.13 -12.71 8.69
N LEU A 19 -4.07 -13.35 9.21
CA LEU A 19 -2.77 -12.71 9.34
C LEU A 19 -2.16 -12.45 7.96
N ASP A 20 -2.27 -13.40 7.04
CA ASP A 20 -1.72 -13.26 5.69
C ASP A 20 -2.47 -12.16 4.92
N VAL A 21 -3.81 -12.10 5.05
CA VAL A 21 -4.62 -11.00 4.48
C VAL A 21 -4.25 -9.64 5.10
N ALA A 22 -4.01 -9.59 6.41
CA ALA A 22 -3.54 -8.36 7.06
C ALA A 22 -2.13 -7.97 6.59
N GLY A 23 -1.26 -8.95 6.36
CA GLY A 23 0.08 -8.75 5.83
C GLY A 23 0.06 -8.09 4.45
N VAL A 24 -0.73 -8.63 3.51
CA VAL A 24 -0.82 -8.04 2.16
C VAL A 24 -1.45 -6.64 2.17
N GLN A 25 -2.40 -6.36 3.07
CA GLN A 25 -2.96 -5.02 3.22
C GLN A 25 -1.92 -4.03 3.75
N PHE A 26 -1.11 -4.46 4.71
CA PHE A 26 -0.01 -3.66 5.22
C PHE A 26 1.04 -3.39 4.14
N ASP A 27 1.43 -4.40 3.36
CA ASP A 27 2.37 -4.25 2.26
C ASP A 27 1.86 -3.26 1.19
N ALA A 28 0.58 -3.33 0.86
CA ALA A 28 -0.06 -2.37 -0.03
C ALA A 28 0.02 -0.93 0.53
N MET A 29 -0.26 -0.74 1.83
CA MET A 29 -0.13 0.56 2.49
C MET A 29 1.33 1.05 2.49
N CYS A 30 2.29 0.19 2.82
CA CYS A 30 3.71 0.52 2.80
C CYS A 30 4.20 0.95 1.41
N SER A 31 3.79 0.24 0.36
CA SER A 31 4.12 0.61 -1.02
C SER A 31 3.61 2.01 -1.38
N THR A 32 2.35 2.32 -1.02
CA THR A 32 1.80 3.67 -1.26
C THR A 32 2.50 4.75 -0.43
N PHE A 33 2.85 4.47 0.82
CA PHE A 33 3.59 5.40 1.68
C PHE A 33 4.98 5.71 1.11
N ASN A 34 5.73 4.69 0.70
CA ASN A 34 7.05 4.87 0.08
C ASN A 34 6.96 5.69 -1.21
N ASN A 35 5.93 5.47 -2.03
CA ASN A 35 5.70 6.27 -3.23
C ASN A 35 5.38 7.75 -2.91
N ILE A 36 4.55 8.00 -1.90
CA ILE A 36 4.27 9.37 -1.42
C ILE A 36 5.57 10.03 -0.94
N LEU A 37 6.37 9.33 -0.15
CA LEU A 37 7.63 9.82 0.39
C LEU A 37 8.60 10.20 -0.74
N SER A 38 8.88 9.28 -1.67
CA SER A 38 9.79 9.53 -2.78
C SER A 38 9.31 10.66 -3.69
N THR A 39 8.01 10.73 -3.98
CA THR A 39 7.49 11.78 -4.84
C THR A 39 7.53 13.15 -4.16
N CYS A 40 7.14 13.25 -2.88
CA CYS A 40 7.18 14.53 -2.19
C CYS A 40 8.61 14.99 -1.90
N LEU A 41 9.54 14.07 -1.71
CA LEU A 41 10.98 14.37 -1.69
C LEU A 41 11.42 15.01 -3.01
N GLU A 42 11.11 14.41 -4.15
CA GLU A 42 11.46 14.94 -5.48
C GLU A 42 10.80 16.29 -5.79
N LYS A 43 9.56 16.53 -5.31
CA LYS A 43 8.82 17.75 -5.63
C LYS A 43 9.13 18.94 -4.73
N CYS A 44 9.40 18.69 -3.45
CA CYS A 44 9.51 19.76 -2.46
C CYS A 44 10.94 20.06 -2.02
N ILE A 45 11.88 19.13 -2.20
CA ILE A 45 13.26 19.32 -1.79
C ILE A 45 14.13 19.61 -3.03
N PRO A 46 14.83 20.76 -3.08
CA PRO A 46 15.62 21.15 -4.25
C PRO A 46 16.84 20.24 -4.44
N HIS A 47 17.12 19.87 -5.69
CA HIS A 47 18.30 19.07 -6.05
C HIS A 47 19.59 19.89 -6.21
N GLU A 48 19.48 21.21 -6.33
CA GLU A 48 20.62 22.10 -6.61
C GLU A 48 21.53 22.31 -5.38
N GLY A 49 21.00 22.13 -4.17
CA GLY A 49 21.77 22.20 -2.94
C GLY A 49 20.90 22.34 -1.69
N PHE A 50 21.48 22.01 -0.55
CA PHE A 50 20.87 22.18 0.77
C PHE A 50 21.52 23.38 1.45
N GLY A 51 20.74 24.41 1.76
CA GLY A 51 21.24 25.61 2.43
C GLY A 51 21.45 25.41 3.94
N GLU A 52 20.55 24.66 4.57
CA GLU A 52 20.53 24.37 6.00
C GLU A 52 20.01 22.94 6.24
N PRO A 53 20.34 22.30 7.39
CA PRO A 53 19.91 20.93 7.68
C PRO A 53 18.42 20.83 8.05
N ASP A 54 17.84 21.93 8.53
CA ASP A 54 16.43 22.01 8.88
C ASP A 54 15.59 22.36 7.65
N LEU A 55 14.36 21.85 7.61
CA LEU A 55 13.44 22.20 6.54
C LEU A 55 13.01 23.66 6.67
N THR A 56 13.17 24.42 5.60
CA THR A 56 12.68 25.80 5.51
C THR A 56 11.14 25.81 5.59
N LYS A 57 10.54 26.96 5.94
CA LYS A 57 9.07 27.08 5.98
C LYS A 57 8.41 26.81 4.62
N GLY A 58 9.10 27.12 3.52
CA GLY A 58 8.64 26.80 2.17
C GLY A 58 8.55 25.30 1.93
N GLU A 59 9.59 24.55 2.31
CA GLU A 59 9.64 23.09 2.16
C GLU A 59 8.60 22.40 3.05
N GLN A 60 8.47 22.81 4.32
CA GLN A 60 7.46 22.29 5.24
C GLN A 60 6.03 22.45 4.67
N CYS A 61 5.66 23.67 4.25
CA CYS A 61 4.37 23.93 3.63
C CYS A 61 4.17 23.22 2.29
N CYS A 62 5.24 23.02 1.51
CA CYS A 62 5.19 22.24 0.27
C CYS A 62 4.87 20.76 0.57
N ILE A 63 5.56 20.16 1.54
CA ILE A 63 5.37 18.75 1.92
C ILE A 63 3.92 18.49 2.35
N ASP A 64 3.34 19.34 3.21
CA ASP A 64 1.94 19.21 3.64
C ASP A 64 0.97 19.19 2.45
N ARG A 65 1.16 20.14 1.52
CA ARG A 65 0.35 20.24 0.30
C ARG A 65 0.60 19.08 -0.66
N CYS A 66 1.84 18.60 -0.74
CA CYS A 66 2.21 17.48 -1.60
C CYS A 66 1.53 16.19 -1.14
N VAL A 67 1.63 15.87 0.15
CA VAL A 67 1.00 14.67 0.72
C VAL A 67 -0.51 14.72 0.53
N ALA A 68 -1.15 15.87 0.78
CA ALA A 68 -2.60 16.04 0.55
C ALA A 68 -2.99 15.77 -0.91
N LYS A 69 -2.26 16.34 -1.87
CA LYS A 69 -2.50 16.14 -3.31
C LYS A 69 -2.23 14.70 -3.75
N MET A 70 -1.14 14.10 -3.28
CA MET A 70 -0.74 12.76 -3.67
C MET A 70 -1.71 11.73 -3.11
N HIS A 71 -2.13 11.87 -1.85
CA HIS A 71 -3.10 10.95 -1.25
C HIS A 71 -4.46 11.06 -1.95
N TYR A 72 -4.91 12.27 -2.29
CA TYR A 72 -6.12 12.45 -3.11
C TYR A 72 -5.99 11.79 -4.49
N SER A 73 -4.85 12.01 -5.16
CA SER A 73 -4.56 11.41 -6.48
C SER A 73 -4.53 9.88 -6.42
N ASN A 74 -3.90 9.30 -5.39
CA ASN A 74 -3.85 7.86 -5.18
C ASN A 74 -5.26 7.26 -5.04
N ARG A 75 -6.14 7.89 -4.23
CA ARG A 75 -7.54 7.45 -4.09
C ARG A 75 -8.33 7.58 -5.38
N LEU A 76 -8.17 8.68 -6.11
CA LEU A 76 -8.85 8.92 -7.39
C LEU A 76 -8.44 7.88 -8.43
N ILE A 77 -7.13 7.66 -8.59
CA ILE A 77 -6.59 6.66 -9.51
C ILE A 77 -7.06 5.27 -9.08
N GLY A 78 -7.05 4.95 -7.79
CA GLY A 78 -7.58 3.70 -7.24
C GLY A 78 -9.03 3.41 -7.66
N GLY A 79 -9.92 4.40 -7.56
CA GLY A 79 -11.31 4.25 -8.02
C GLY A 79 -11.41 4.15 -9.55
N PHE A 80 -10.58 4.90 -10.28
CA PHE A 80 -10.57 4.87 -11.74
C PHE A 80 -10.09 3.52 -12.29
N VAL A 81 -9.01 2.95 -11.76
CA VAL A 81 -8.46 1.66 -12.21
C VAL A 81 -9.45 0.51 -11.96
N GLN A 82 -10.18 0.57 -10.84
CA GLN A 82 -11.26 -0.38 -10.55
C GLN A 82 -12.42 -0.24 -11.57
N THR A 83 -12.83 1.00 -11.87
CA THR A 83 -13.88 1.27 -12.87
C THR A 83 -13.49 0.76 -14.27
N ARG A 84 -12.19 0.81 -14.60
CA ARG A 84 -11.64 0.32 -15.87
C ARG A 84 -11.35 -1.19 -15.89
N GLY A 85 -11.47 -1.89 -14.76
CA GLY A 85 -11.12 -3.30 -14.65
C GLY A 85 -9.62 -3.57 -14.78
N PHE A 86 -8.77 -2.62 -14.40
CA PHE A 86 -7.32 -2.83 -14.36
C PHE A 86 -6.97 -3.72 -13.15
N GLY A 87 -6.52 -4.93 -13.44
CA GLY A 87 -6.13 -5.95 -12.47
C GLY A 87 -5.06 -6.87 -13.04
N PRO A 88 -4.45 -7.73 -12.21
CA PRO A 88 -3.37 -8.60 -12.63
C PRO A 88 -3.77 -9.52 -13.80
N GLU A 89 -5.00 -10.02 -13.83
CA GLU A 89 -5.52 -10.90 -14.89
C GLU A 89 -5.59 -10.18 -16.25
N ASN A 90 -5.92 -8.89 -16.22
CA ASN A 90 -6.15 -8.09 -17.42
C ASN A 90 -4.87 -7.45 -17.95
N GLN A 91 -3.95 -7.07 -17.08
CA GLN A 91 -2.72 -6.36 -17.44
C GLN A 91 -1.48 -7.27 -17.55
N LEU A 92 -1.30 -8.24 -16.64
CA LEU A 92 -0.09 -9.06 -16.57
C LEU A 92 -0.18 -10.30 -17.47
N ARG A 93 -0.42 -10.09 -18.78
CA ARG A 93 -0.60 -11.20 -19.74
C ARG A 93 0.60 -12.14 -19.82
N HIS A 94 1.81 -11.63 -19.61
CA HIS A 94 3.04 -12.44 -19.62
C HIS A 94 3.07 -13.51 -18.50
N TYR A 95 2.35 -13.29 -17.40
CA TYR A 95 2.30 -14.23 -16.28
C TYR A 95 1.49 -15.50 -16.60
N SER A 96 0.59 -15.44 -17.58
CA SER A 96 -0.21 -16.58 -18.02
C SER A 96 0.63 -17.80 -18.43
N ARG A 97 1.84 -17.57 -18.96
CA ARG A 97 2.78 -18.64 -19.33
C ARG A 97 3.22 -19.48 -18.13
N PHE A 98 3.40 -18.85 -16.97
CA PHE A 98 3.86 -19.54 -15.76
C PHE A 98 2.70 -20.21 -15.02
N VAL A 99 1.55 -19.54 -14.93
CA VAL A 99 0.33 -20.11 -14.34
C VAL A 99 -0.12 -21.36 -15.09
N ALA A 100 -0.03 -21.36 -16.42
CA ALA A 100 -0.33 -22.54 -17.23
C ALA A 100 0.63 -23.70 -16.96
N LYS A 101 1.91 -23.39 -16.70
CA LYS A 101 2.91 -24.40 -16.34
C LYS A 101 2.67 -24.97 -14.94
N GLU A 102 2.34 -24.13 -13.97
CA GLU A 102 2.02 -24.56 -12.60
C GLU A 102 0.81 -25.51 -12.57
N LYS A 103 -0.25 -25.24 -13.34
CA LYS A 103 -1.39 -26.15 -13.48
C LYS A 103 -1.08 -27.48 -14.14
N VAL A 104 -0.01 -27.55 -14.94
CA VAL A 104 0.46 -28.79 -15.57
C VAL A 104 1.35 -29.57 -14.60
N ASP A 105 2.16 -28.87 -13.81
CA ASP A 105 3.11 -29.47 -12.86
C ASP A 105 2.41 -29.92 -11.54
N ASP A 106 1.28 -29.30 -11.15
CA ASP A 106 0.44 -29.72 -10.02
C ASP A 106 -1.08 -29.67 -10.36
N PRO A 107 -1.68 -30.79 -10.82
CA PRO A 107 -3.08 -30.81 -11.26
C PRO A 107 -4.12 -30.89 -10.13
N LYS A 108 -3.72 -30.77 -8.85
CA LYS A 108 -4.61 -30.98 -7.69
C LYS A 108 -5.07 -29.70 -6.96
N ASN A 109 -4.76 -28.51 -7.48
CA ASN A 109 -5.34 -27.24 -7.01
C ASN A 109 -6.44 -26.74 -7.96
#